data_AF-A0AA41UW47-F1
#
_entry.id   AF-A0AA41UW47-F1
#
_cell.length_a   1.000
_cell.length_b   1.000
_cell.length_c   1.000
_cell.angle_alpha   90.00
_cell.angle_beta   90.00
_cell.angle_gamma   90.00
#
_symmetry.space_group_name_H-M   'P 1'
#
loop_
_entity.id
_entity.type
_entity.pdbx_description
1 polymer ?
#
loop_
_entity_poly.entity_id
_entity_poly.type
_entity_poly.pdbx_seq_one_letter_code
_entity_poly.pdbx_strand_id
1 'polypeptide(L)'
;MYWGNWATLFLVEMIADLATQYFIDQDTMQPNISGLILAGFDYLMEALCLSGRLDPTLRDKVLCHALVSYAGDSGFNEAIDLSSKFLADGEFVQEKHLVRKFFAEAMADMSGDPWNCVFGVKETLKALESGGLKSLMVCENMDISRYVVINSVT
;
A
#
# COMPACT_ATOMS: atom_id res chain seq x y z
N MET A 1 -17.26 -17.99 35.67
CA MET A 1 -16.01 -17.49 35.05
C MET A 1 -16.38 -16.64 33.83
N TYR A 2 -17.06 -15.50 34.02
CA TYR A 2 -17.60 -14.65 32.94
C TYR A 2 -17.24 -13.16 33.08
N TRP A 3 -16.35 -12.81 34.01
CA TRP A 3 -16.00 -11.43 34.31
C TRP A 3 -14.87 -10.86 33.43
N GLY A 4 -14.13 -11.70 32.70
CA GLY A 4 -13.01 -11.26 31.84
C GLY A 4 -13.43 -10.76 30.44
N ASN A 5 -14.62 -11.12 29.96
CA ASN A 5 -15.01 -10.87 28.57
C ASN A 5 -15.46 -9.41 28.33
N TRP A 6 -16.11 -8.80 29.33
CA TRP A 6 -16.58 -7.41 29.24
C TRP A 6 -15.45 -6.38 29.17
N ALA A 7 -14.39 -6.59 29.96
CA ALA A 7 -13.23 -5.70 29.93
C ALA A 7 -12.49 -5.77 28.59
N THR A 8 -12.38 -6.97 28.01
CA THR A 8 -11.75 -7.18 26.71
C THR A 8 -12.57 -6.53 25.59
N LEU A 9 -13.89 -6.71 25.60
CA LEU A 9 -14.79 -6.07 24.64
C LEU A 9 -14.72 -4.53 24.71
N PHE A 10 -14.72 -3.96 25.92
CA PHE A 10 -14.58 -2.52 26.11
C PHE A 10 -13.25 -1.99 25.57
N LEU A 11 -12.15 -2.72 25.81
CA LEU A 11 -10.84 -2.32 25.30
C LEU A 11 -10.80 -2.36 23.76
N VAL A 12 -11.39 -3.40 23.16
CA VAL A 12 -11.50 -3.54 21.69
C VAL A 12 -12.34 -2.42 21.08
N GLU A 13 -13.47 -2.06 21.69
CA GLU A 13 -14.30 -0.94 21.24
C GLU A 13 -13.54 0.38 21.33
N MET A 14 -12.89 0.65 22.46
CA MET A 14 -12.10 1.86 22.65
C MET A 14 -10.95 1.96 21.63
N ILE A 15 -10.26 0.85 21.34
CA ILE A 15 -9.19 0.83 20.32
C ILE A 15 -9.75 1.09 18.92
N ALA A 16 -10.88 0.47 18.57
CA ALA A 16 -11.51 0.65 17.26
C ALA A 16 -12.00 2.09 17.03
N ASP A 17 -12.57 2.71 18.07
CA ASP A 17 -13.04 4.09 18.03
C ASP A 17 -11.85 5.06 17.90
N LEU A 18 -10.79 4.87 18.70
CA LEU A 18 -9.57 5.68 18.59
C LEU A 18 -8.88 5.50 17.23
N ALA A 19 -8.83 4.27 16.71
CA ALA A 19 -8.27 4.02 15.38
C ALA A 19 -9.03 4.77 14.30
N THR A 20 -10.37 4.75 14.35
CA THR A 20 -11.23 5.53 13.45
C THR A 20 -10.94 7.02 13.59
N GLN A 21 -10.85 7.53 14.82
CA GLN A 21 -10.62 8.95 15.08
C GLN A 21 -9.27 9.46 14.55
N TYR A 22 -8.20 8.66 14.65
CA TYR A 22 -6.86 9.08 14.25
C TYR A 22 -6.49 8.75 12.80
N PHE A 23 -7.01 7.63 12.28
CA PHE A 23 -6.63 7.13 10.97
C PHE A 23 -7.65 7.38 9.87
N ILE A 24 -8.85 7.85 10.18
CA ILE A 24 -9.84 8.31 9.19
C ILE A 24 -9.96 9.82 9.29
N ASP A 25 -9.79 10.49 8.14
CA ASP A 25 -10.04 11.92 8.03
C ASP A 25 -11.55 12.19 8.03
N GLN A 26 -12.00 13.07 8.91
CA GLN A 26 -13.42 13.36 9.14
C GLN A 26 -14.07 14.11 7.97
N ASP A 27 -13.28 14.83 7.18
CA ASP A 27 -13.81 15.62 6.05
C ASP A 27 -13.99 14.75 4.81
N THR A 28 -13.04 13.85 4.55
CA THR A 28 -13.03 12.98 3.35
C THR A 28 -13.62 11.61 3.59
N MET A 29 -13.78 11.19 4.87
CA MET A 29 -14.20 9.84 5.28
C MET A 29 -13.31 8.74 4.66
N GLN A 30 -12.04 9.05 4.43
CA GLN A 30 -11.05 8.12 3.89
C GLN A 30 -9.88 7.91 4.86
N PRO A 31 -9.26 6.71 4.86
CA PRO A 31 -8.07 6.48 5.65
C PRO A 31 -6.92 7.40 5.23
N ASN A 32 -6.25 8.01 6.20
CA ASN A 32 -5.04 8.84 5.99
C ASN A 32 -3.74 8.01 5.96
N ILE A 33 -3.84 6.69 6.10
CA ILE A 33 -2.73 5.73 6.11
C ILE A 33 -2.70 4.86 4.86
N SER A 34 -1.50 4.49 4.42
CA SER A 34 -1.32 3.53 3.31
C SER A 34 -1.56 2.09 3.73
N GLY A 35 -1.35 1.76 5.00
CA GLY A 35 -1.56 0.44 5.58
C GLY A 35 -1.57 0.48 7.10
N LEU A 36 -2.18 -0.53 7.70
CA LEU A 36 -2.36 -0.67 9.15
C LEU A 36 -1.70 -1.97 9.62
N ILE A 37 -0.93 -1.89 10.70
CA ILE A 37 -0.38 -3.07 11.37
C ILE A 37 -1.07 -3.17 12.71
N LEU A 38 -1.61 -4.36 13.00
CA LEU A 38 -2.20 -4.64 14.28
C LEU A 38 -1.15 -5.41 15.11
N ALA A 39 -0.81 -4.90 16.30
CA ALA A 39 0.18 -5.53 17.17
C ALA A 39 -0.41 -5.77 18.57
N GLY A 40 -0.17 -6.96 19.12
CA GLY A 40 -0.64 -7.32 20.45
C GLY A 40 -0.67 -8.82 20.67
N PHE A 41 -1.28 -9.23 21.78
CA PHE A 41 -1.50 -10.65 22.07
C PHE A 41 -2.61 -11.24 21.21
N ASP A 42 -2.44 -12.50 20.83
CA ASP A 42 -3.32 -13.23 19.91
C ASP A 42 -4.81 -13.13 20.28
N TYR A 43 -5.14 -13.30 21.58
CA TYR A 43 -6.52 -13.23 22.06
C TYR A 43 -7.20 -11.87 21.82
N LEU A 44 -6.44 -10.77 21.89
CA LEU A 44 -6.97 -9.42 21.71
C LEU A 44 -7.15 -9.12 20.21
N MET A 45 -6.23 -9.62 19.38
CA MET A 45 -6.31 -9.50 17.93
C MET A 45 -7.50 -10.27 17.38
N GLU A 46 -7.67 -11.51 17.84
CA GLU A 46 -8.81 -12.34 17.47
C GLU A 46 -10.12 -11.68 17.90
N ALA A 47 -10.19 -11.13 19.12
CA ALA A 47 -11.36 -10.39 19.59
C ALA A 47 -11.65 -9.14 18.74
N LEU A 48 -10.64 -8.37 18.30
CA LEU A 48 -10.81 -7.22 17.42
C LEU A 48 -11.34 -7.65 16.04
N CYS A 49 -10.78 -8.71 15.46
CA CYS A 49 -11.20 -9.24 14.17
C CYS A 49 -12.62 -9.84 14.22
N LEU A 50 -12.93 -10.64 15.24
CA LEU A 50 -14.23 -11.30 15.42
C LEU A 50 -15.34 -10.33 15.82
N SER A 51 -15.04 -9.30 16.63
CA SER A 51 -16.03 -8.33 17.07
C SER A 51 -16.60 -7.50 15.92
N GLY A 52 -15.86 -7.41 14.80
CA GLY A 52 -16.26 -6.64 13.63
C GLY A 52 -16.33 -5.14 13.88
N ARG A 53 -15.80 -4.64 15.01
CA ARG A 53 -15.89 -3.23 15.44
C ARG A 53 -14.93 -2.29 14.71
N LEU A 54 -13.84 -2.82 14.16
CA LEU A 54 -12.92 -2.04 13.36
C LEU A 54 -13.59 -1.59 12.06
N ASP A 55 -13.46 -0.30 11.74
CA ASP A 55 -14.01 0.29 10.51
C ASP A 55 -13.62 -0.55 9.27
N PRO A 56 -14.56 -0.83 8.35
CA PRO A 56 -14.29 -1.64 7.17
C PRO A 56 -13.15 -1.09 6.31
N THR A 57 -13.04 0.23 6.15
CA THR A 57 -11.99 0.85 5.32
C THR A 57 -10.60 0.69 5.94
N LEU A 58 -10.50 0.72 7.27
CA LEU A 58 -9.25 0.43 7.99
C LEU A 58 -8.93 -1.06 7.96
N ARG A 59 -9.95 -1.92 8.04
CA ARG A 59 -9.79 -3.37 7.96
C ARG A 59 -9.17 -3.80 6.63
N ASP A 60 -9.62 -3.21 5.53
CA ASP A 60 -9.07 -3.47 4.19
C ASP A 60 -7.61 -3.01 4.04
N LYS A 61 -7.15 -2.14 4.94
CA LYS A 61 -5.78 -1.63 4.99
C LYS A 61 -4.87 -2.43 5.93
N VAL A 62 -5.37 -3.45 6.63
CA VAL A 62 -4.55 -4.27 7.53
C VAL A 62 -3.54 -5.09 6.71
N LEU A 63 -2.26 -4.81 6.92
CA LEU A 63 -1.15 -5.46 6.21
C LEU A 63 -0.70 -6.75 6.90
N CYS A 64 -0.58 -6.73 8.23
CA CYS A 64 -0.17 -7.89 9.00
C CYS A 64 -0.58 -7.79 10.48
N HIS A 65 -0.47 -8.94 11.15
CA HIS A 65 -0.65 -9.09 12.60
C HIS A 65 0.72 -9.40 13.24
N ALA A 66 1.17 -8.55 14.15
CA ALA A 66 2.42 -8.72 14.87
C ALA A 66 2.16 -9.18 16.31
N LEU A 67 2.44 -10.45 16.59
CA LEU A 67 2.37 -10.98 17.96
C LEU A 67 3.56 -10.45 18.76
N VAL A 68 3.28 -9.64 19.78
CA VAL A 68 4.30 -9.07 20.66
C VAL A 68 4.11 -9.57 22.09
N SER A 69 5.22 -9.77 22.80
CA SER A 69 5.21 -10.37 24.14
C SER A 69 5.10 -9.34 25.25
N TYR A 70 5.40 -8.07 24.94
CA TYR A 70 5.46 -6.98 25.91
C TYR A 70 4.52 -5.84 25.49
N ALA A 71 4.04 -5.08 26.48
CA ALA A 71 3.28 -3.85 26.26
C ALA A 71 4.18 -2.61 26.36
N GLY A 72 3.69 -1.46 25.91
CA GLY A 72 4.43 -0.19 25.93
C GLY A 72 5.56 -0.14 24.90
N ASP A 73 6.56 0.71 25.14
CA ASP A 73 7.60 1.03 24.16
C ASP A 73 8.42 -0.19 23.72
N SER A 74 8.65 -1.14 24.63
CA SER A 74 9.39 -2.37 24.30
C SER A 74 8.61 -3.24 23.30
N GLY A 75 7.30 -3.40 23.52
CA GLY A 75 6.43 -4.11 22.58
C GLY A 75 6.24 -3.36 21.26
N PHE A 76 6.20 -2.03 21.32
CA PHE A 76 6.11 -1.20 20.12
C PHE A 76 7.34 -1.35 19.22
N ASN A 77 8.55 -1.33 19.79
CA ASN A 77 9.78 -1.57 19.04
C ASN A 77 9.83 -2.99 18.46
N GLU A 78 9.42 -4.00 19.24
CA GLU A 78 9.32 -5.39 18.77
C GLU A 78 8.33 -5.51 17.59
N ALA A 79 7.19 -4.83 17.67
CA ALA A 79 6.21 -4.78 16.59
C ALA A 79 6.80 -4.17 15.31
N ILE A 80 7.57 -3.08 15.42
CA ILE A 80 8.25 -2.45 14.29
C ILE A 80 9.23 -3.43 13.63
N ASP A 81 10.06 -4.09 14.42
CA ASP A 81 11.06 -5.02 13.91
C ASP A 81 10.41 -6.21 13.18
N LEU A 82 9.34 -6.78 13.75
CA LEU A 82 8.59 -7.87 13.12
C LEU A 82 7.89 -7.41 11.83
N SER A 83 7.35 -6.20 11.84
CA SER A 83 6.60 -5.63 10.71
C SER A 83 7.50 -5.17 9.57
N SER A 84 8.74 -4.79 9.86
CA SER A 84 9.73 -4.36 8.85
C SER A 84 9.89 -5.38 7.73
N LYS A 85 9.83 -6.67 8.05
CA LYS A 85 9.91 -7.77 7.08
C LYS A 85 8.70 -7.78 6.13
N PHE A 86 7.50 -7.58 6.66
CA PHE A 86 6.27 -7.52 5.87
C PHE A 86 6.18 -6.23 5.04
N LEU A 87 6.69 -5.11 5.56
CA LEU A 87 6.75 -3.84 4.84
C LEU A 87 7.71 -3.92 3.64
N ALA A 88 8.88 -4.53 3.83
CA ALA A 88 9.83 -4.78 2.74
C ALA A 88 9.18 -5.61 1.63
N ASP A 89 8.48 -6.68 1.97
CA ASP A 89 7.73 -7.49 1.00
C ASP A 89 6.60 -6.70 0.32
N GLY A 90 5.94 -5.79 1.03
CA GLY A 90 4.82 -4.98 0.54
C GLY A 90 5.19 -4.04 -0.61
N GLU A 91 6.34 -3.37 -0.53
CA GLU A 91 6.87 -2.54 -1.63
C GLU A 91 7.14 -3.39 -2.88
N PHE A 92 7.77 -4.54 -2.71
CA PHE A 92 8.00 -5.48 -3.82
C PHE A 92 6.71 -6.05 -4.40
N VAL A 93 5.67 -6.26 -3.59
CA VAL A 93 4.37 -6.77 -4.06
C VAL A 93 3.65 -5.72 -4.91
N GLN A 94 3.65 -4.45 -4.50
CA GLN A 94 3.07 -3.37 -5.31
C GLN A 94 3.85 -3.19 -6.62
N GLU A 95 5.18 -3.17 -6.57
CA GLU A 95 6.03 -3.08 -7.76
C GLU A 95 5.78 -4.26 -8.70
N LYS A 96 5.79 -5.50 -8.19
CA LYS A 96 5.47 -6.71 -8.97
C LYS A 96 4.07 -6.65 -9.56
N HIS A 97 3.08 -6.11 -8.83
CA HIS A 97 1.72 -5.99 -9.35
C HIS A 97 1.64 -4.98 -10.50
N LEU A 98 2.30 -3.83 -10.38
CA LEU A 98 2.37 -2.81 -11.42
C LEU A 98 3.05 -3.34 -12.68
N VAL A 99 4.20 -4.01 -12.50
CA VAL A 99 4.93 -4.69 -13.58
C VAL A 99 4.06 -5.76 -14.26
N ARG A 100 3.38 -6.61 -13.46
CA ARG A 100 2.48 -7.65 -13.98
C ARG A 100 1.30 -7.06 -14.74
N LYS A 101 0.70 -5.98 -14.25
CA LYS A 101 -0.41 -5.30 -14.93
C LYS A 101 0.04 -4.74 -16.28
N PHE A 102 1.20 -4.09 -16.31
CA PHE A 102 1.79 -3.59 -17.55
C PHE A 102 2.07 -4.72 -18.56
N PHE A 103 2.65 -5.84 -18.12
CA PHE A 103 2.85 -7.00 -18.98
C PHE A 103 1.54 -7.67 -19.41
N ALA A 104 0.51 -7.69 -18.56
CA ALA A 104 -0.81 -8.21 -18.91
C ALA A 104 -1.47 -7.34 -19.99
N GLU A 105 -1.39 -6.01 -19.88
CA GLU A 105 -1.86 -5.08 -20.92
C GLU A 105 -1.09 -5.27 -22.23
N ALA A 106 0.23 -5.48 -22.17
CA ALA A 106 1.05 -5.77 -23.34
C ALA A 106 0.82 -7.17 -23.96
N MET A 107 0.37 -8.15 -23.18
CA MET A 107 0.06 -9.50 -23.67
C MET A 107 -1.39 -9.67 -24.12
N ALA A 108 -2.33 -8.91 -23.56
CA ALA A 108 -3.74 -8.88 -23.97
C ALA A 108 -3.91 -8.45 -25.45
N ASP A 109 -2.88 -7.80 -26.01
CA ASP A 109 -2.73 -7.48 -27.43
C ASP A 109 -2.80 -8.72 -28.37
N MET A 110 -2.68 -9.95 -27.87
CA MET A 110 -2.90 -11.16 -28.70
C MET A 110 -4.38 -11.46 -29.01
N SER A 111 -5.34 -10.76 -28.39
CA SER A 111 -6.78 -11.06 -28.52
C SER A 111 -7.58 -10.15 -29.46
N GLY A 112 -6.95 -9.23 -30.20
CA GLY A 112 -7.60 -8.49 -31.28
C GLY A 112 -8.05 -7.05 -30.99
N ASP A 113 -7.64 -6.45 -29.87
CA ASP A 113 -7.82 -5.02 -29.59
C ASP A 113 -6.59 -4.20 -30.06
N PRO A 114 -6.74 -2.90 -30.39
CA PRO A 114 -5.66 -2.07 -30.92
C PRO A 114 -4.61 -1.70 -29.85
N TRP A 115 -3.35 -1.76 -30.27
CA TRP A 115 -2.09 -1.48 -29.58
C TRP A 115 -2.20 -0.40 -28.48
N ASN A 116 -2.25 -0.82 -27.22
CA ASN A 116 -2.36 0.09 -26.06
C ASN A 116 -1.05 0.25 -25.27
N CYS A 117 0.03 -0.44 -25.67
CA CYS A 117 1.33 -0.34 -25.04
C CYS A 117 2.41 0.16 -26.01
N VAL A 118 3.35 0.98 -25.51
CA VAL A 118 4.47 1.52 -26.28
C VAL A 118 5.76 1.33 -25.49
N PHE A 119 6.78 0.79 -26.15
CA PHE A 119 8.09 0.54 -25.57
C PHE A 119 9.17 1.29 -26.35
N GLY A 120 10.26 1.65 -25.66
CA GLY A 120 11.40 2.32 -26.25
C GLY A 120 11.33 3.85 -26.14
N VAL A 121 12.48 4.49 -25.95
CA VAL A 121 12.56 5.93 -25.65
C VAL A 121 11.90 6.78 -26.73
N LYS A 122 12.10 6.46 -28.00
CA LYS A 122 11.64 7.28 -29.12
C LYS A 122 10.12 7.20 -29.29
N GLU A 123 9.57 5.99 -29.20
CA GLU A 123 8.14 5.73 -29.36
C GLU A 123 7.37 6.25 -28.14
N THR A 124 7.90 6.03 -26.92
CA THR A 124 7.31 6.56 -25.69
C THR A 124 7.33 8.10 -25.66
N LEU A 125 8.41 8.74 -26.12
CA LEU A 125 8.46 10.22 -26.23
C LEU A 125 7.42 10.76 -27.22
N LYS A 126 7.23 10.10 -28.37
CA LYS A 126 6.18 10.49 -29.33
C LYS A 126 4.78 10.37 -28.74
N ALA A 127 4.51 9.27 -28.01
CA ALA A 127 3.22 9.06 -27.36
C ALA A 127 2.97 10.07 -26.21
N LEU A 128 4.06 10.49 -25.53
CA LEU A 128 4.02 11.54 -24.52
C LEU A 128 3.73 12.90 -25.16
N GLU A 129 4.39 13.24 -26.28
CA GLU A 129 4.15 14.48 -27.04
C GLU A 129 2.74 14.55 -27.62
N SER A 130 2.15 13.41 -28.00
CA SER A 130 0.76 13.33 -28.47
C SER A 130 -0.28 13.34 -27.34
N GLY A 131 0.14 13.33 -26.07
CA GLY A 131 -0.75 13.36 -24.91
C GLY A 131 -1.59 12.09 -24.70
N GLY A 132 -1.22 10.97 -25.32
CA GLY A 132 -2.01 9.72 -25.33
C GLY A 132 -1.68 8.77 -24.17
N LEU A 133 -0.77 9.15 -23.27
CA LEU A 133 -0.29 8.27 -22.19
C LEU A 133 -1.12 8.44 -20.92
N LYS A 134 -1.67 7.33 -20.43
CA LYS A 134 -2.32 7.25 -19.11
C LYS A 134 -1.34 6.96 -17.98
N SER A 135 -0.33 6.12 -18.24
CA SER A 135 0.66 5.70 -17.24
C SER A 135 2.01 5.53 -17.91
N LEU A 136 3.07 6.09 -17.30
CA LEU A 136 4.44 6.01 -17.77
C LEU A 136 5.28 5.31 -16.70
N MET A 137 5.97 4.24 -17.10
CA MET A 137 6.89 3.50 -16.23
C MET A 137 8.32 3.81 -16.64
N VAL A 138 9.14 4.28 -15.68
CA VAL A 138 10.54 4.67 -15.90
C VAL A 138 11.40 3.90 -14.90
N CYS A 139 12.47 3.27 -15.38
CA CYS A 139 13.45 2.63 -14.50
C CYS A 139 14.36 3.69 -13.88
N GLU A 140 14.61 3.61 -12.58
CA GLU A 140 15.45 4.56 -11.84
C GLU A 140 16.88 4.62 -12.39
N ASN A 141 17.46 3.47 -12.74
CA ASN A 141 18.82 3.36 -13.26
C ASN A 141 18.85 3.38 -14.80
N MET A 142 18.25 4.39 -15.42
CA MET A 142 18.27 4.55 -16.87
C MET A 142 19.56 5.25 -17.34
N ASP A 143 20.44 4.52 -18.02
CA ASP A 143 21.67 5.07 -18.62
C ASP A 143 21.39 5.73 -19.98
N ILE A 144 20.49 6.72 -20.00
CA ILE A 144 20.07 7.43 -21.21
C ILE A 144 20.05 8.93 -20.92
N SER A 145 21.00 9.65 -21.52
CA SER A 145 21.07 11.11 -21.44
C SER A 145 20.47 11.78 -22.67
N ARG A 146 19.54 12.72 -22.46
CA ARG A 146 18.98 13.54 -23.55
C ARG A 146 19.89 14.75 -23.80
N TYR A 147 20.56 14.75 -24.95
CA TYR A 147 21.31 15.93 -25.42
C TYR A 147 20.44 16.78 -26.35
N VAL A 148 20.37 18.08 -26.08
CA VAL A 148 19.75 19.07 -26.96
C VAL A 148 20.87 19.97 -27.48
N VAL A 149 21.28 19.76 -28.72
CA VAL A 149 22.27 20.62 -29.37
C VAL A 149 21.55 21.88 -29.84
N ILE A 150 21.82 22.99 -29.18
CA ILE A 150 21.33 24.31 -29.59
C ILE A 150 22.46 24.98 -30.36
N ASN A 151 22.26 25.24 -31.65
CA ASN A 151 23.24 25.99 -32.42
C ASN A 151 23.12 27.48 -32.06
N SER A 152 24.08 28.01 -31.30
CA SER A 152 24.15 29.44 -30.99
C SER A 152 24.71 30.17 -32.22
N VAL A 153 23.87 30.42 -33.20
CA VAL A 153 24.24 31.34 -34.28
C VAL A 153 24.06 32.76 -33.74
N THR A 154 25.19 33.43 -33.50
CA THR A 154 25.37 34.87 -33.31
C THR A 154 24.72 35.70 -34.41
#